data_AF-A0A948SH41-F1
#
_entry.id   AF-A0A948SH41-F1
#
_cell.length_a   1.000
_cell.length_b   1.000
_cell.length_c   1.000
_cell.angle_alpha   90.00
_cell.angle_beta   90.00
_cell.angle_gamma   90.00
#
_symmetry.space_group_name_H-M   'P 1'
#
loop_
_entity.id
_entity.type
_entity.pdbx_description
1 polymer ?
#
loop_
_entity_poly.entity_id
_entity_poly.type
_entity_poly.pdbx_seq_one_letter_code
_entity_poly.pdbx_strand_id
1 'polypeptide(L)'
;METGVALMDDFARWIEWIGVSILVISLVLSVVRAIAGFLRKATPSEIYINTRSFLGRGILLGLEVLIAADLIRTVAVAPTLDN
;
A
#
# COMPACT_ATOMS: atom_id res chain seq x y z
N MET A 1 -25.02 -12.72 -13.62
CA MET A 1 -23.57 -12.51 -13.87
C MET A 1 -23.15 -11.08 -13.55
N GLU A 2 -23.93 -10.06 -13.91
CA GLU A 2 -23.63 -8.64 -13.60
C GLU A 2 -23.43 -8.33 -12.10
N THR A 3 -24.22 -8.96 -11.21
CA THR A 3 -24.12 -8.73 -9.76
C THR A 3 -22.83 -9.25 -9.13
N GLY A 4 -22.25 -10.34 -9.67
CA GLY A 4 -20.98 -10.89 -9.19
C GLY A 4 -19.80 -10.02 -9.57
N VAL A 5 -19.82 -9.50 -10.80
CA VAL A 5 -18.81 -8.56 -11.33
C VAL A 5 -18.82 -7.25 -10.53
N ALA A 6 -20.00 -6.66 -10.31
CA ALA A 6 -20.13 -5.43 -9.53
C ALA A 6 -19.61 -5.59 -8.09
N LEU A 7 -19.90 -6.73 -7.45
CA LEU A 7 -19.42 -7.02 -6.09
C LEU A 7 -17.88 -7.11 -6.06
N MET A 8 -17.27 -7.82 -7.00
CA MET A 8 -15.82 -7.97 -7.09
C MET A 8 -15.11 -6.63 -7.34
N ASP A 9 -15.68 -5.77 -8.18
CA ASP A 9 -15.14 -4.44 -8.44
C ASP A 9 -15.17 -3.54 -7.19
N ASP A 10 -16.26 -3.61 -6.41
CA ASP A 10 -16.36 -2.90 -5.14
C ASP A 10 -15.32 -3.41 -4.13
N PHE A 11 -15.15 -4.74 -4.02
CA PHE A 11 -14.11 -5.32 -3.17
C PHE A 11 -12.70 -4.88 -3.59
N ALA A 12 -12.38 -4.93 -4.88
CA ALA A 12 -11.09 -4.47 -5.39
C ALA A 12 -10.85 -3.00 -5.06
N ARG A 13 -11.86 -2.14 -5.20
CA ARG A 13 -11.79 -0.72 -4.84
C ARG A 13 -11.51 -0.50 -3.35
N TRP A 14 -12.15 -1.28 -2.47
CA TRP A 14 -11.86 -1.20 -1.03
C TRP A 14 -10.42 -1.60 -0.70
N ILE A 15 -9.92 -2.67 -1.31
CA ILE A 15 -8.54 -3.13 -1.13
C ILE A 15 -7.55 -2.07 -1.65
N GLU A 16 -7.84 -1.44 -2.79
CA GLU A 16 -7.06 -0.35 -3.34
C GLU A 16 -6.94 0.82 -2.35
N TRP A 17 -8.06 1.27 -1.78
CA TRP A 17 -8.05 2.30 -0.74
C TRP A 17 -7.22 1.93 0.48
N ILE A 18 -7.26 0.67 0.92
CA ILE A 18 -6.42 0.17 2.02
C ILE A 18 -4.94 0.27 1.64
N GLY A 19 -4.57 -0.20 0.45
CA GLY A 19 -3.19 -0.15 -0.05
C GLY A 19 -2.65 1.27 -0.15
N VAL A 20 -3.42 2.20 -0.74
CA VAL A 20 -3.07 3.62 -0.82
C VAL A 20 -2.92 4.22 0.58
N SER A 21 -3.85 3.89 1.50
CA SER A 21 -3.78 4.37 2.88
C SER A 21 -2.51 3.91 3.59
N ILE A 22 -2.10 2.64 3.40
CA ILE A 22 -0.85 2.10 3.96
C ILE A 22 0.36 2.88 3.44
N LEU A 23 0.41 3.18 2.13
CA LEU A 23 1.50 3.97 1.54
C LEU A 23 1.57 5.37 2.14
N VAL A 24 0.43 6.07 2.19
CA VAL A 24 0.35 7.44 2.71
C VAL A 24 0.71 7.50 4.20
N ILE A 25 0.12 6.62 5.01
CA ILE A 25 0.39 6.56 6.46
C ILE A 25 1.86 6.22 6.71
N SER A 26 2.42 5.26 5.96
CA SER A 26 3.82 4.88 6.11
C SER A 26 4.75 6.04 5.78
N LEU A 27 4.45 6.82 4.73
CA LEU A 27 5.20 8.03 4.37
C LEU A 27 5.12 9.09 5.47
N VAL A 28 3.91 9.44 5.92
CA VAL A 28 3.69 10.46 6.96
C VAL A 28 4.41 10.07 8.25
N LEU A 29 4.23 8.82 8.70
CA LEU A 29 4.87 8.33 9.92
C LEU A 29 6.39 8.23 9.78
N SER A 30 6.92 7.98 8.57
CA SER A 30 8.36 8.03 8.32
C SER A 30 8.91 9.43 8.56
N VAL A 31 8.25 10.45 8.03
CA VAL A 31 8.63 11.86 8.23
C VAL A 31 8.54 12.25 9.70
N VAL A 32 7.45 11.89 10.39
CA VAL A 32 7.28 12.15 11.83
C VAL A 32 8.38 11.49 12.64
N ARG A 33 8.74 10.23 12.34
CA ARG A 33 9.85 9.53 13.00
C ARG A 33 11.20 10.20 12.74
N ALA A 34 11.45 10.67 11.52
CA ALA A 34 12.68 11.37 11.19
C ALA A 34 12.83 12.68 11.99
N ILE A 35 11.76 13.49 12.05
CA ILE A 35 11.71 14.72 12.84
C ILE A 35 11.90 14.40 14.33
N ALA A 36 11.20 13.39 14.85
CA ALA A 36 11.32 13.00 16.25
C ALA A 36 12.73 12.48 16.59
N GLY A 37 13.39 11.78 15.67
CA GLY A 37 14.79 11.35 15.81
C GLY A 37 15.75 12.55 15.86
N PHE A 38 15.54 13.54 14.99
CA PHE A 38 16.31 14.78 14.98
C PHE A 38 16.16 15.55 16.31
N LEU A 39 14.92 15.72 16.81
CA LEU A 39 14.64 16.37 18.09
C LEU A 39 15.27 15.64 19.28
N ARG A 40 15.43 14.32 19.19
CA ARG A 40 16.10 13.47 20.19
C ARG A 40 17.62 13.42 20.03
N LYS A 41 18.21 14.21 19.12
CA LYS A 41 19.66 14.25 18.82
C LYS A 41 20.23 12.89 18.39
N ALA A 42 19.42 12.05 17.75
CA ALA A 42 19.92 10.83 17.10
C ALA A 42 20.90 11.19 15.97
N THR A 43 21.83 10.29 15.65
CA THR A 43 22.78 10.54 14.56
C THR A 43 22.05 10.54 13.20
N PRO A 44 22.54 11.29 12.21
CA PRO A 44 21.94 11.29 10.87
C PRO A 44 21.83 9.89 10.24
N SER A 45 22.81 9.02 10.52
CA SER A 45 22.82 7.62 10.06
C SER A 45 21.66 6.81 10.65
N GLU A 46 21.45 6.90 11.97
CA GLU A 46 20.34 6.22 12.64
C GLU A 46 18.97 6.70 12.15
N ILE A 47 18.82 8.03 11.98
CA ILE A 47 17.59 8.62 11.45
C ILE A 47 17.31 8.07 10.05
N TYR A 48 18.32 8.05 9.17
CA TYR A 48 18.18 7.56 7.81
C TYR A 48 17.82 6.07 7.77
N ILE A 49 18.58 5.21 8.46
CA ILE A 49 18.37 3.76 8.46
C ILE A 49 16.97 3.41 8.99
N ASN A 50 16.56 4.01 10.11
CA ASN A 50 15.26 3.72 10.72
C ASN A 50 14.10 4.21 9.85
N THR A 51 14.23 5.42 9.28
CA THR A 51 13.21 5.98 8.38
C THR A 51 13.09 5.16 7.10
N ARG A 52 14.21 4.81 6.48
CA ARG A 52 14.28 3.99 5.25
C ARG A 52 13.69 2.59 5.48
N SER A 53 14.01 1.96 6.61
CA SER A 53 13.50 0.63 6.96
C SER A 53 11.99 0.65 7.17
N PHE A 54 11.48 1.64 7.92
CA PHE A 54 10.04 1.76 8.17
C PHE A 54 9.28 2.09 6.88
N LEU A 55 9.74 3.06 6.09
CA LEU A 55 9.14 3.40 4.81
C LEU A 55 9.15 2.22 3.84
N GLY A 56 10.29 1.53 3.72
CA GLY A 56 10.43 0.37 2.83
C GLY A 56 9.47 -0.76 3.18
N ARG A 57 9.29 -1.08 4.47
CA ARG A 57 8.29 -2.05 4.93
C ARG A 57 6.87 -1.63 4.60
N GLY A 58 6.55 -0.35 4.79
CA GLY A 58 5.25 0.21 4.44
C GLY A 58 4.96 0.17 2.95
N ILE A 59 5.96 0.46 2.11
CA ILE A 59 5.86 0.35 0.66
C ILE A 59 5.62 -1.09 0.23
N LEU A 60 6.42 -2.04 0.73
CA LEU A 60 6.24 -3.46 0.40
C LEU A 60 4.84 -3.96 0.75
N LEU A 61 4.36 -3.67 1.96
CA LEU A 61 3.01 -4.04 2.38
C LEU A 61 1.92 -3.36 1.54
N GLY A 62 2.06 -2.06 1.28
CA GLY A 62 1.12 -1.33 0.43
C GLY A 62 1.06 -1.92 -0.97
N LEU A 63 2.21 -2.27 -1.56
CA LEU A 63 2.28 -2.90 -2.87
C LEU A 63 1.68 -4.30 -2.89
N GLU A 64 1.91 -5.13 -1.87
CA GLU A 64 1.27 -6.45 -1.75
C GLU A 64 -0.27 -6.33 -1.80
N VAL A 65 -0.82 -5.34 -1.10
CA VAL A 65 -2.27 -5.07 -1.07
C VAL A 65 -2.76 -4.53 -2.42
N LEU A 66 -2.06 -3.57 -3.02
CA LEU A 66 -2.43 -2.99 -4.31
C LEU A 66 -2.36 -4.01 -5.45
N ILE A 67 -1.34 -4.87 -5.45
CA ILE A 67 -1.21 -5.98 -6.40
C ILE A 67 -2.40 -6.93 -6.23
N ALA A 68 -2.84 -7.23 -5.01
CA ALA A 68 -4.01 -8.07 -4.79
C ALA A 68 -5.30 -7.44 -5.36
N ALA A 69 -5.49 -6.13 -5.21
CA ALA A 69 -6.63 -5.42 -5.84
C ALA A 69 -6.60 -5.53 -7.37
N ASP A 70 -5.43 -5.34 -7.98
CA ASP A 70 -5.23 -5.44 -9.43
C ASP A 70 -5.47 -6.87 -9.96
N LEU A 71 -5.02 -7.89 -9.21
CA LEU A 71 -5.26 -9.29 -9.54
C LEU A 71 -6.75 -9.64 -9.50
N ILE A 72 -7.51 -9.13 -8.52
CA ILE A 72 -8.96 -9.35 -8.44
C ILE A 72 -9.65 -8.75 -9.67
N ARG A 73 -9.30 -7.51 -10.04
CA ARG A 73 -9.88 -6.83 -11.19
C ARG A 73 -9.55 -7.51 -12.52
N THR A 74 -8.33 -7.99 -12.69
CA THR A 74 -7.85 -8.50 -13.99
C THR A 74 -8.06 -10.01 -14.17
N VAL A 75 -7.86 -10.82 -13.12
CA VAL A 75 -7.93 -12.30 -13.23
C VAL A 75 -9.33 -12.83 -12.90
N ALA A 76 -10.04 -12.21 -11.94
CA ALA A 76 -11.32 -12.76 -11.46
C ALA A 76 -12.55 -12.19 -12.17
N VAL A 77 -12.49 -10.95 -12.65
CA VAL A 77 -13.64 -10.24 -13.24
C VAL A 77 -13.70 -10.38 -14.77
N ALA A 78 -12.57 -10.60 -15.45
CA ALA A 78 -12.54 -10.74 -16.90
C ALA A 78 -11.58 -11.84 -17.39
N PRO A 79 -12.10 -13.05 -17.66
CA PRO A 79 -11.72 -13.78 -18.85
C PRO A 79 -12.85 -13.61 -19.86
N THR A 80 -12.79 -12.60 -20.74
CA THR A 80 -13.57 -12.67 -21.98
C THR A 80 -12.92 -13.75 -22.84
N LEU A 81 -13.35 -15.00 -22.64
CA LEU A 81 -13.16 -16.06 -23.62
C LEU A 81 -14.12 -15.77 -24.79
N ASP A 82 -13.79 -14.77 -25.60
CA ASP A 82 -14.26 -14.70 -26.98
C ASP A 82 -13.11 -15.20 -27.85
N ASN A 83 -13.16 -16.50 -28.17
CA ASN A 83 -12.60 -17.15 -29.35
C ASN A 83 -13.28 -18.50 -29.53
#